data_AF-A0A7J9H3K4-F1
#
_entry.id   AF-A0A7J9H3K4-F1
#
_cell.length_a   1.000
_cell.length_b   1.000
_cell.length_c   1.000
_cell.angle_alpha   90.00
_cell.angle_beta   90.00
_cell.angle_gamma   90.00
#
_symmetry.space_group_name_H-M   'P 1'
#
loop_
_entity.id
_entity.type
_entity.pdbx_description
1 polymer ?
#
loop_
_entity_poly.entity_id
_entity_poly.type
_entity_poly.pdbx_seq_one_letter_code
_entity_poly.pdbx_strand_id
1 'polypeptide(L)'
;MGKKRVMVPAKELDLSTVKYEKETIQAPHLTGSILKLFVRIIEIPIIGSLIISFMKKENNMVEMLQNTEIPEKPMFKPEFPPQVRNLADCLCDIKPEAEPSVVIVDEEGKPTDRVESALKCLPHYDPASCWSGDTLPSFRYWKIRDFAYAYRSKLVTPSKIAEQIITLVEGCKYHKAPTPLLISFDAEDIRKQAAASTQRFKEGNPLSILDGIFMAIKDDIDCCPHPTKGASTWMHEVRSVEKDAVSVSRLRSCGVILIGKANMHELGMGTTGNN
;
A
#
# COMPACT_ATOMS: atom_id res chain seq x y z
N MET A 1 40.29 -20.11 -15.55
CA MET A 1 39.08 -19.27 -15.61
C MET A 1 38.02 -20.07 -16.36
N GLY A 2 36.89 -20.37 -15.72
CA GLY A 2 35.81 -21.15 -16.34
C GLY A 2 35.19 -20.37 -17.51
N LYS A 3 34.65 -21.07 -18.50
CA LYS A 3 33.89 -20.44 -19.59
C LYS A 3 32.67 -19.75 -18.98
N LYS A 4 32.49 -18.45 -19.24
CA LYS A 4 31.27 -17.73 -18.85
C LYS A 4 30.06 -18.38 -19.54
N ARG A 5 28.95 -18.50 -18.82
CA ARG A 5 27.68 -18.91 -19.41
C ARG A 5 27.17 -17.77 -20.28
N VAL A 6 26.75 -18.05 -21.51
CA VAL A 6 26.16 -17.04 -22.40
C VAL A 6 24.68 -17.36 -22.55
N MET A 7 23.80 -16.40 -22.26
CA MET A 7 22.37 -16.56 -22.46
C MET A 7 22.00 -16.32 -23.92
N VAL A 8 20.99 -17.06 -24.39
CA VAL A 8 20.34 -16.78 -25.67
C VAL A 8 19.48 -15.52 -25.51
N PRO A 9 19.46 -14.59 -26.48
CA PRO A 9 18.58 -13.42 -26.43
C PRO A 9 17.12 -13.83 -26.19
N ALA A 10 16.42 -13.11 -25.31
CA ALA A 10 15.06 -13.44 -24.90
C ALA A 10 14.09 -13.59 -26.09
N LYS A 11 14.28 -12.78 -27.15
CA LYS A 11 13.46 -12.82 -28.38
C LYS A 11 13.65 -14.08 -29.24
N GLU A 12 14.74 -14.83 -29.01
CA GLU A 12 15.11 -16.03 -29.78
C GLU A 12 14.82 -17.33 -29.01
N LEU A 13 14.27 -17.22 -27.79
CA LEU A 13 13.98 -18.35 -26.92
C LEU A 13 12.72 -19.10 -27.39
N ASP A 14 12.83 -20.41 -27.57
CA ASP A 14 11.68 -21.28 -27.80
C ASP A 14 10.97 -21.59 -26.47
N LEU A 15 9.82 -20.95 -26.25
CA LEU A 15 9.01 -21.10 -25.04
C LEU A 15 8.53 -22.53 -24.79
N SER A 16 8.41 -23.37 -25.82
CA SER A 16 8.00 -24.78 -25.66
C SER A 16 9.05 -25.64 -24.95
N THR A 17 10.31 -25.18 -24.95
CA THR A 17 11.44 -25.88 -24.34
C THR A 17 11.73 -25.43 -22.91
N VAL A 18 11.12 -24.34 -22.47
CA VAL A 18 11.36 -23.75 -21.15
C VAL A 18 10.79 -24.65 -20.08
N LYS A 19 11.65 -25.08 -19.16
CA LYS A 19 11.26 -25.89 -17.99
C LYS A 19 11.14 -25.00 -16.77
N TYR A 20 10.15 -25.30 -15.93
CA TYR A 20 10.06 -24.67 -14.63
C TYR A 20 11.20 -25.17 -13.73
N GLU A 21 12.06 -24.24 -13.30
CA GLU A 21 13.09 -24.50 -12.30
C GLU A 21 12.64 -23.94 -10.95
N LYS A 22 12.60 -24.81 -9.93
CA LYS A 22 12.26 -24.38 -8.57
C LYS A 22 13.48 -23.71 -7.94
N GLU A 23 13.43 -22.39 -7.81
CA GLU A 23 14.43 -21.67 -7.03
C GLU A 23 14.29 -22.03 -5.55
N THR A 24 15.40 -22.44 -4.94
CA THR A 24 15.48 -22.73 -3.51
C THR A 24 16.46 -21.76 -2.88
N ILE A 25 15.94 -20.85 -2.05
CA ILE A 25 16.77 -19.94 -1.27
C ILE A 25 17.18 -20.65 0.02
N GLN A 26 18.48 -20.73 0.26
CA GLN A 26 19.06 -21.24 1.48
C GLN A 26 19.55 -20.08 2.36
N ALA A 27 19.02 -20.02 3.57
CA ALA A 27 19.44 -19.07 4.59
C ALA A 27 19.23 -19.69 5.99
N PRO A 28 20.06 -19.32 6.98
CA PRO A 28 19.86 -19.78 8.34
C PRO A 28 18.62 -19.11 8.95
N HIS A 29 17.81 -19.88 9.69
CA HIS A 29 16.73 -19.33 10.50
C HIS A 29 17.24 -19.10 11.93
N LEU A 30 17.45 -17.83 12.30
CA LEU A 30 18.03 -17.43 13.58
C LEU A 30 17.08 -16.47 14.31
N THR A 31 16.96 -16.63 15.63
CA THR A 31 16.14 -15.75 16.48
C THR A 31 16.88 -15.38 17.77
N GLY A 32 16.39 -14.37 18.48
CA GLY A 32 16.89 -13.98 19.81
C GLY A 32 18.39 -13.64 19.83
N SER A 33 19.11 -14.17 20.83
CA SER A 33 20.54 -13.90 21.02
C SER A 33 21.43 -14.41 19.88
N ILE A 34 21.03 -15.50 19.22
CA ILE A 34 21.80 -16.08 18.12
C ILE A 34 21.74 -15.15 16.90
N LEU A 35 20.56 -14.59 16.60
CA LEU A 35 20.42 -13.58 15.55
C LEU A 35 21.28 -12.34 15.85
N LYS A 36 21.27 -11.85 17.10
CA LYS A 36 22.10 -10.69 17.51
C LYS A 36 23.59 -10.94 17.30
N LEU A 37 24.08 -12.14 17.64
CA LEU A 37 25.47 -12.51 17.41
C LEU A 37 25.79 -12.58 15.92
N PHE A 38 24.91 -13.20 15.12
CA PHE A 38 25.08 -13.29 13.67
C PHE A 38 25.16 -11.92 13.02
N VAL A 39 24.26 -10.98 13.37
CA VAL A 39 24.28 -9.59 12.87
C VAL A 39 25.61 -8.91 13.18
N ARG A 40 26.10 -9.00 14.43
CA ARG A 40 27.41 -8.43 14.79
C ARG A 40 28.54 -9.03 13.96
N ILE A 41 28.50 -10.33 13.66
CA ILE A 41 29.53 -11.01 12.86
C ILE A 41 29.50 -10.53 11.40
N ILE A 42 28.31 -10.39 10.79
CA ILE A 42 28.21 -9.93 9.39
C ILE A 42 28.59 -8.45 9.22
N GLU A 43 28.60 -7.67 10.30
CA GLU A 43 29.06 -6.28 10.32
C GLU A 43 30.59 -6.16 10.51
N ILE A 44 31.29 -7.23 10.90
CA ILE A 44 32.76 -7.20 11.03
C ILE A 44 33.41 -7.06 9.64
N PRO A 45 34.33 -6.09 9.44
CA PRO A 45 35.07 -5.97 8.20
C PRO A 45 35.77 -7.28 7.80
N ILE A 46 35.82 -7.57 6.49
CA ILE A 46 36.39 -8.79 5.91
C ILE A 46 35.56 -10.05 6.22
N ILE A 47 35.36 -10.41 7.49
CA ILE A 47 34.61 -11.62 7.90
C ILE A 47 33.17 -11.57 7.38
N GLY A 48 32.47 -10.45 7.61
CA GLY A 48 31.11 -10.27 7.13
C GLY A 48 31.02 -10.32 5.61
N SER A 49 31.98 -9.72 4.90
CA SER A 49 32.05 -9.80 3.44
C SER A 49 32.22 -11.23 2.92
N LEU A 50 33.02 -12.05 3.61
CA LEU A 50 33.20 -13.47 3.25
C LEU A 50 31.91 -14.26 3.46
N ILE A 51 31.21 -14.07 4.59
CA ILE A 51 29.93 -14.72 4.88
C ILE A 51 28.88 -14.34 3.83
N ILE A 52 28.73 -13.05 3.53
CA ILE A 52 27.78 -12.58 2.52
C ILE A 52 28.15 -13.10 1.13
N SER A 53 29.44 -13.14 0.77
CA SER A 53 29.88 -13.71 -0.50
C SER A 53 29.56 -15.21 -0.60
N PHE A 54 29.71 -15.95 0.49
CA PHE A 54 29.34 -17.37 0.56
C PHE A 54 27.83 -17.54 0.38
N MET A 55 27.00 -16.79 1.12
CA MET A 55 25.53 -16.85 1.00
C MET A 55 25.04 -16.48 -0.41
N LYS A 56 25.64 -15.47 -1.05
CA LYS A 56 25.33 -15.10 -2.45
C LYS A 56 25.67 -16.23 -3.42
N LYS A 57 26.76 -16.96 -3.17
CA LYS A 57 27.19 -18.09 -4.00
C LYS A 57 26.24 -19.28 -3.86
N GLU A 58 25.88 -19.66 -2.63
CA GLU A 58 24.92 -20.74 -2.35
C GLU A 58 23.54 -20.48 -2.98
N ASN A 59 23.14 -19.21 -3.08
CA ASN A 59 21.88 -18.78 -3.67
C ASN A 59 21.99 -18.38 -5.15
N ASN A 60 23.00 -18.88 -5.87
CA ASN A 60 23.19 -18.69 -7.33
C ASN A 60 23.33 -17.23 -7.81
N MET A 61 23.43 -16.24 -6.92
CA MET A 61 23.52 -14.83 -7.28
C MET A 61 24.84 -14.50 -7.98
N VAL A 62 25.94 -15.12 -7.54
CA VAL A 62 27.27 -14.90 -8.14
C VAL A 62 27.31 -15.42 -9.58
N GLU A 63 26.74 -16.61 -9.81
CA GLU A 63 26.71 -17.20 -11.14
C GLU A 63 25.88 -16.35 -12.12
N MET A 64 24.70 -15.92 -11.68
CA MET A 64 23.80 -15.09 -12.49
C MET A 64 24.36 -13.69 -12.75
N LEU A 65 24.90 -13.01 -11.73
CA LEU A 65 25.29 -11.59 -11.84
C LEU A 65 26.73 -11.34 -12.30
N GLN A 66 27.63 -12.33 -12.19
CA GLN A 66 29.06 -12.15 -12.51
C GLN A 66 29.58 -13.10 -13.59
N ASN A 67 29.05 -14.33 -13.66
CA ASN A 67 29.54 -15.38 -14.55
C ASN A 67 28.64 -15.64 -15.77
N THR A 68 27.51 -14.95 -15.86
CA THR A 68 26.56 -15.07 -16.96
C THR A 68 26.59 -13.79 -17.82
N GLU A 69 26.76 -13.96 -19.13
CA GLU A 69 26.61 -12.88 -20.11
C GLU A 69 25.14 -12.76 -20.51
N ILE A 70 24.56 -11.59 -20.23
CA ILE A 70 23.18 -11.24 -20.54
C ILE A 70 23.22 -10.30 -21.76
N PRO A 71 22.66 -10.70 -22.92
CA PRO A 71 22.75 -9.93 -24.15
C PRO A 71 21.82 -8.71 -24.17
N GLU A 72 20.80 -8.67 -23.31
CA GLU A 72 19.87 -7.55 -23.18
C GLU A 72 20.53 -6.30 -22.59
N LYS A 73 20.06 -5.13 -23.04
CA LYS A 73 20.37 -3.86 -22.40
C LYS A 73 19.59 -3.72 -21.09
N PRO A 74 20.14 -3.02 -20.08
CA PRO A 74 19.44 -2.83 -18.82
C PRO A 74 18.19 -1.96 -18.99
N MET A 75 17.09 -2.41 -18.40
CA MET A 75 15.86 -1.64 -18.23
C MET A 75 15.75 -1.22 -16.76
N PHE A 76 15.98 0.07 -16.46
CA PHE A 76 16.03 0.58 -15.08
C PHE A 76 14.65 0.86 -14.46
N LYS A 77 13.66 1.11 -15.31
CA LYS A 77 12.26 1.32 -14.94
C LYS A 77 11.39 0.55 -15.94
N PRO A 78 10.19 0.10 -15.55
CA PRO A 78 9.27 -0.49 -16.51
C PRO A 78 8.99 0.47 -17.68
N GLU A 79 9.27 0.02 -18.90
CA GLU A 79 9.00 0.75 -20.15
C GLU A 79 7.87 0.04 -20.88
N PHE A 80 6.71 0.68 -20.96
CA PHE A 80 5.52 0.11 -21.58
C PHE A 80 5.35 0.68 -22.99
N PRO A 81 5.28 -0.16 -24.04
CA PRO A 81 4.88 0.31 -25.37
C PRO A 81 3.41 0.78 -25.35
N PRO A 82 2.94 1.52 -26.38
CA PRO A 82 1.51 1.80 -26.52
C PRO A 82 0.69 0.52 -26.43
N GLN A 83 -0.27 0.50 -25.51
CA GLN A 83 -1.14 -0.65 -25.30
C GLN A 83 -2.26 -0.58 -26.35
N VAL A 84 -2.08 -1.28 -27.47
CA VAL A 84 -3.09 -1.41 -28.53
C VAL A 84 -3.64 -2.83 -28.58
N ARG A 85 -4.89 -2.96 -29.04
CA ARG A 85 -5.60 -4.25 -29.08
C ARG A 85 -5.05 -5.19 -30.15
N ASN A 86 -4.57 -4.68 -31.28
CA ASN A 86 -3.96 -5.47 -32.36
C ASN A 86 -2.66 -4.84 -32.88
N LEU A 87 -1.73 -5.68 -33.33
CA LEU A 87 -0.45 -5.26 -33.93
C LEU A 87 -0.64 -4.42 -35.22
N ALA A 88 -1.77 -4.59 -35.91
CA ALA A 88 -2.13 -3.81 -37.10
C ALA A 88 -2.43 -2.33 -36.76
N ASP A 89 -2.88 -2.05 -35.54
CA ASP A 89 -3.24 -0.70 -35.10
C ASP A 89 -1.99 0.16 -34.81
N CYS A 90 -0.81 -0.45 -34.64
CA CYS A 90 0.47 0.25 -34.51
C CYS A 90 0.98 0.86 -35.83
N LEU A 91 0.55 0.34 -36.98
CA LEU A 91 1.03 0.77 -38.31
C LEU A 91 0.21 1.94 -38.88
N CYS A 92 -0.93 2.22 -38.25
CA CYS A 92 -1.80 3.32 -38.54
C CYS A 92 -1.59 4.33 -37.39
N ASP A 93 -1.55 5.64 -37.64
CA ASP A 93 -1.55 6.68 -36.60
C ASP A 93 -2.88 6.73 -35.82
N ILE A 94 -3.40 5.58 -35.40
CA ILE A 94 -4.65 5.41 -34.67
C ILE A 94 -4.30 5.51 -33.18
N LYS A 95 -4.95 6.47 -32.51
CA LYS A 95 -4.85 6.63 -31.05
C LYS A 95 -5.09 5.27 -30.38
N PRO A 96 -4.32 4.89 -29.35
CA PRO A 96 -4.57 3.66 -28.61
C PRO A 96 -6.04 3.64 -28.16
N GLU A 97 -6.81 2.70 -28.70
CA GLU A 97 -8.22 2.56 -28.36
C GLU A 97 -8.32 2.14 -26.90
N ALA A 98 -9.18 2.82 -26.14
CA ALA A 98 -9.40 2.53 -24.74
C ALA A 98 -9.86 1.08 -24.55
N GLU A 99 -9.53 0.50 -23.39
CA GLU A 99 -9.99 -0.83 -23.01
C GLU A 99 -11.53 -0.93 -23.15
N PRO A 100 -12.08 -2.06 -23.63
CA PRO A 100 -13.51 -2.17 -23.85
C PRO A 100 -14.28 -2.12 -22.52
N SER A 101 -15.46 -1.49 -22.55
CA SER A 101 -16.38 -1.41 -21.40
C SER A 101 -15.83 -0.69 -20.16
N VAL A 102 -14.94 0.29 -20.37
CA VAL A 102 -14.42 1.15 -19.30
C VAL A 102 -14.97 2.58 -19.41
N VAL A 103 -14.93 3.31 -18.30
CA VAL A 103 -15.19 4.75 -18.27
C VAL A 103 -13.85 5.45 -18.14
N ILE A 104 -13.49 6.24 -19.15
CA ILE A 104 -12.28 7.07 -19.12
C ILE A 104 -12.51 8.23 -18.16
N VAL A 105 -11.58 8.42 -17.23
CA VAL A 105 -11.57 9.55 -16.29
C VAL A 105 -10.38 10.45 -16.59
N ASP A 106 -10.56 11.75 -16.38
CA ASP A 106 -9.49 12.73 -16.51
C ASP A 106 -8.41 12.51 -15.44
N GLU A 107 -7.16 12.39 -15.86
CA GLU A 107 -6.01 12.14 -14.98
C GLU A 107 -5.68 13.37 -14.11
N GLU A 108 -5.87 14.57 -14.68
CA GLU A 108 -5.66 15.85 -14.01
C GLU A 108 -6.91 16.36 -13.28
N GLY A 109 -8.00 15.59 -13.36
CA GLY A 109 -9.28 15.90 -12.72
C GLY A 109 -9.19 15.89 -11.19
N LYS A 110 -10.14 16.57 -10.54
CA LYS A 110 -10.19 16.61 -9.07
C LYS A 110 -10.49 15.22 -8.51
N PRO A 111 -9.90 14.84 -7.36
CA PRO A 111 -10.20 13.56 -6.72
C PRO A 111 -11.70 13.34 -6.45
N THR A 112 -12.44 14.39 -6.10
CA THR A 112 -13.90 14.34 -5.89
C THR A 112 -14.67 13.91 -7.13
N ASP A 113 -14.29 14.42 -8.30
CA ASP A 113 -14.98 14.19 -9.58
C ASP A 113 -14.71 12.76 -10.06
N ARG A 114 -13.49 12.26 -9.81
CA ARG A 114 -13.11 10.86 -10.06
C ARG A 114 -13.87 9.91 -9.14
N VAL A 115 -14.03 10.27 -7.86
CA VAL A 115 -14.84 9.51 -6.90
C VAL A 115 -16.31 9.46 -7.31
N GLU A 116 -16.86 10.57 -7.83
CA GLU A 116 -18.23 10.60 -8.35
C GLU A 116 -18.38 9.70 -9.59
N SER A 117 -17.42 9.75 -10.52
CA SER A 117 -17.37 8.87 -11.70
C SER A 117 -17.29 7.40 -11.30
N ALA A 118 -16.47 7.07 -10.30
CA ALA A 118 -16.37 5.72 -9.76
C ALA A 118 -17.71 5.24 -9.16
N LEU A 119 -18.45 6.11 -8.47
CA LEU A 119 -19.76 5.76 -7.90
C LEU A 119 -20.78 5.36 -8.97
N LYS A 120 -20.73 5.99 -10.16
CA LYS A 120 -21.59 5.65 -11.32
C LYS A 120 -21.26 4.29 -11.92
N CYS A 121 -20.05 3.79 -11.69
CA CYS A 121 -19.60 2.46 -12.15
C CYS A 121 -19.96 1.34 -11.17
N LEU A 122 -20.43 1.67 -9.95
CA LEU A 122 -20.81 0.67 -8.94
C LEU A 122 -22.25 0.19 -9.14
N PRO A 123 -22.56 -1.08 -8.80
CA PRO A 123 -23.94 -1.57 -8.80
C PRO A 123 -24.80 -0.77 -7.82
N HIS A 124 -26.12 -0.76 -8.05
CA HIS A 124 -27.07 -0.05 -7.19
C HIS A 124 -26.84 -0.36 -5.69
N TYR A 125 -26.95 0.66 -4.84
CA TYR A 125 -26.86 0.49 -3.40
C TYR A 125 -28.26 0.25 -2.84
N ASP A 126 -28.48 -0.92 -2.25
CA ASP A 126 -29.72 -1.25 -1.57
C ASP A 126 -29.57 -1.12 -0.04
N PRO A 127 -30.16 -0.09 0.60
CA PRO A 127 -30.14 0.05 2.05
C PRO A 127 -30.86 -1.10 2.77
N ALA A 128 -31.83 -1.77 2.13
CA ALA A 128 -32.56 -2.86 2.75
C ALA A 128 -31.64 -4.05 3.08
N SER A 129 -30.66 -4.32 2.21
CA SER A 129 -29.61 -5.33 2.47
C SER A 129 -28.69 -5.02 3.67
N CYS A 130 -28.76 -3.81 4.23
CA CYS A 130 -27.88 -3.34 5.30
C CYS A 130 -28.62 -3.02 6.60
N TRP A 131 -29.90 -2.64 6.49
CA TRP A 131 -30.63 -2.03 7.60
C TRP A 131 -31.98 -2.70 7.89
N SER A 132 -32.41 -3.73 7.13
CA SER A 132 -33.64 -4.50 7.40
C SER A 132 -33.36 -5.67 8.33
N GLY A 133 -34.12 -5.79 9.42
CA GLY A 133 -33.92 -6.78 10.49
C GLY A 133 -34.51 -8.17 10.25
N ASP A 134 -35.05 -8.47 9.07
CA ASP A 134 -35.94 -9.63 8.87
C ASP A 134 -35.23 -10.96 8.54
N THR A 135 -33.91 -10.95 8.31
CA THR A 135 -33.11 -12.18 8.19
C THR A 135 -31.83 -12.03 8.97
N LEU A 136 -31.41 -13.08 9.70
CA LEU A 136 -30.12 -13.09 10.39
C LEU A 136 -29.02 -12.95 9.31
N PRO A 137 -28.37 -11.78 9.16
CA PRO A 137 -27.47 -11.59 8.04
C PRO A 137 -26.25 -12.47 8.26
N SER A 138 -25.78 -13.16 7.22
CA SER A 138 -24.42 -13.72 7.21
C SER A 138 -23.43 -12.58 7.52
N PHE A 139 -22.41 -12.87 8.32
CA PHE A 139 -21.41 -11.87 8.68
C PHE A 139 -20.80 -11.23 7.43
N ARG A 140 -20.73 -9.89 7.44
CA ARG A 140 -20.00 -9.11 6.44
C ARG A 140 -19.41 -7.87 7.05
N TYR A 141 -18.32 -7.39 6.47
CA TYR A 141 -17.78 -6.08 6.78
C TYR A 141 -18.68 -4.96 6.24
N TRP A 142 -18.66 -3.83 6.95
CA TRP A 142 -19.24 -2.58 6.48
C TRP A 142 -18.52 -2.07 5.24
N LYS A 143 -19.29 -1.50 4.31
CA LYS A 143 -18.78 -0.85 3.09
C LYS A 143 -18.70 0.66 3.31
N ILE A 144 -17.89 1.34 2.49
CA ILE A 144 -17.87 2.82 2.41
C ILE A 144 -19.29 3.38 2.23
N ARG A 145 -20.10 2.76 1.35
CA ARG A 145 -21.47 3.20 1.09
C ARG A 145 -22.41 3.03 2.29
N ASP A 146 -22.11 2.11 3.20
CA ASP A 146 -22.92 1.90 4.41
C ASP A 146 -22.72 3.06 5.39
N PHE A 147 -21.47 3.47 5.63
CA PHE A 147 -21.16 4.66 6.43
C PHE A 147 -21.70 5.92 5.76
N ALA A 148 -21.45 6.09 4.47
CA ALA A 148 -21.91 7.23 3.69
C ALA A 148 -23.44 7.39 3.70
N TYR A 149 -24.19 6.27 3.65
CA TYR A 149 -25.65 6.26 3.81
C TYR A 149 -26.05 6.63 5.24
N ALA A 150 -25.45 6.00 6.25
CA ALA A 150 -25.79 6.25 7.65
C ALA A 150 -25.56 7.72 8.06
N TYR A 151 -24.51 8.36 7.53
CA TYR A 151 -24.24 9.78 7.77
C TYR A 151 -25.28 10.69 7.09
N ARG A 152 -25.62 10.44 5.82
CA ARG A 152 -26.62 11.23 5.06
C ARG A 152 -28.03 11.06 5.63
N SER A 153 -28.37 9.86 6.07
CA SER A 153 -29.66 9.52 6.68
C SER A 153 -29.73 9.87 8.18
N LYS A 154 -28.70 10.52 8.73
CA LYS A 154 -28.62 10.97 10.14
C LYS A 154 -28.77 9.84 11.16
N LEU A 155 -28.48 8.59 10.78
CA LEU A 155 -28.50 7.43 11.67
C LEU A 155 -27.32 7.47 12.65
N VAL A 156 -26.17 7.97 12.19
CA VAL A 156 -24.97 8.20 12.99
C VAL A 156 -24.19 9.37 12.40
N THR A 157 -23.20 9.89 13.14
CA THR A 157 -22.31 10.95 12.65
C THR A 157 -20.86 10.46 12.60
N PRO A 158 -20.01 11.05 11.74
CA PRO A 158 -18.57 10.83 11.77
C PRO A 158 -17.98 11.01 13.17
N SER A 159 -18.38 12.05 13.91
CA SER A 159 -17.91 12.26 15.29
C SER A 159 -18.28 11.12 16.25
N LYS A 160 -19.47 10.51 16.10
CA LYS A 160 -19.86 9.37 16.94
C LYS A 160 -19.01 8.12 16.62
N ILE A 161 -18.70 7.88 15.35
CA ILE A 161 -17.81 6.79 14.93
C ILE A 161 -16.37 7.05 15.38
N ALA A 162 -15.90 8.30 15.31
CA ALA A 162 -14.58 8.68 15.80
C ALA A 162 -14.40 8.33 17.28
N GLU A 163 -15.35 8.68 18.15
CA GLU A 163 -15.28 8.31 19.57
C GLU A 163 -15.27 6.80 19.79
N GLN A 164 -16.00 6.02 18.98
CA GLN A 164 -15.96 4.55 19.06
C GLN A 164 -14.58 4.01 18.68
N ILE A 165 -14.00 4.51 17.59
CA ILE A 165 -12.64 4.13 17.15
C ILE A 165 -11.61 4.50 18.23
N ILE A 166 -11.67 5.73 18.74
CA ILE A 166 -10.75 6.19 19.80
C ILE A 166 -10.88 5.32 21.05
N THR A 167 -12.10 5.08 21.52
CA THR A 167 -12.37 4.23 22.68
C THR A 167 -11.79 2.82 22.49
N LEU A 168 -11.92 2.24 21.30
CA LEU A 168 -11.37 0.92 20.99
C LEU A 168 -9.84 0.94 20.94
N VAL A 169 -9.23 1.92 20.25
CA VAL A 169 -7.78 2.04 20.13
C VAL A 169 -7.12 2.27 21.49
N GLU A 170 -7.75 3.07 22.35
CA GLU A 170 -7.28 3.34 23.70
C GLU A 170 -7.52 2.16 24.65
N GLY A 171 -8.74 1.61 24.67
CA GLY A 171 -9.14 0.51 25.54
C GLY A 171 -8.38 -0.79 25.25
N CYS A 172 -8.21 -1.13 23.97
CA CYS A 172 -7.42 -2.29 23.55
C CYS A 172 -5.91 -1.99 23.44
N LYS A 173 -5.49 -0.74 23.67
CA LYS A 173 -4.10 -0.28 23.56
C LYS A 173 -3.48 -0.56 22.19
N TYR A 174 -4.26 -0.50 21.11
CA TYR A 174 -3.78 -0.72 19.73
C TYR A 174 -2.84 0.39 19.20
N HIS A 175 -2.48 1.35 20.04
CA HIS A 175 -1.46 2.37 19.77
C HIS A 175 -0.18 2.17 20.59
N LYS A 176 -0.05 1.04 21.30
CA LYS A 176 1.06 0.72 22.21
C LYS A 176 1.54 -0.72 22.02
N ALA A 177 2.78 -0.97 22.42
CA ALA A 177 3.34 -2.31 22.53
C ALA A 177 2.49 -3.20 23.46
N PRO A 178 2.46 -4.53 23.25
CA PRO A 178 3.28 -5.29 22.29
C PRO A 178 2.64 -5.52 20.91
N THR A 179 1.36 -5.19 20.72
CA THR A 179 0.63 -5.48 19.47
C THR A 179 -0.08 -4.24 18.92
N PRO A 180 0.67 -3.17 18.57
CA PRO A 180 0.07 -1.95 18.03
C PRO A 180 -0.42 -2.18 16.60
N LEU A 181 -1.61 -1.65 16.30
CA LEU A 181 -2.07 -1.42 14.93
C LEU A 181 -1.56 -0.08 14.41
N LEU A 182 -1.45 0.91 15.30
CA LEU A 182 -0.97 2.27 15.01
C LEU A 182 0.29 2.56 15.83
N ILE A 183 1.30 3.15 15.21
CA ILE A 183 2.56 3.58 15.86
C ILE A 183 2.65 5.11 16.01
N SER A 184 1.70 5.84 15.43
CA SER A 184 1.41 7.23 15.77
C SER A 184 -0.10 7.43 15.73
N PHE A 185 -0.66 7.98 16.81
CA PHE A 185 -2.10 8.14 17.03
C PHE A 185 -2.33 9.41 17.84
N ASP A 186 -3.27 10.25 17.39
CA ASP A 186 -3.67 11.48 18.07
C ASP A 186 -5.20 11.56 18.07
N ALA A 187 -5.80 11.29 19.23
CA ALA A 187 -7.25 11.29 19.38
C ALA A 187 -7.87 12.69 19.16
N GLU A 188 -7.16 13.77 19.51
CA GLU A 188 -7.67 15.13 19.35
C GLU A 188 -7.69 15.54 17.87
N ASP A 189 -6.67 15.16 17.10
CA ASP A 189 -6.67 15.40 15.66
C ASP A 189 -7.81 14.63 14.96
N ILE A 190 -8.06 13.37 15.36
CA ILE A 190 -9.19 12.59 14.85
C ILE A 190 -10.53 13.26 15.20
N ARG A 191 -10.70 13.71 16.44
CA ARG A 191 -11.91 14.44 16.88
C ARG A 191 -12.13 15.70 16.06
N LYS A 192 -11.08 16.48 15.83
CA LYS A 192 -11.11 17.70 15.02
C LYS A 192 -11.53 17.42 13.58
N GLN A 193 -10.92 16.43 12.93
CA GLN A 193 -11.28 16.02 11.57
C GLN A 193 -12.74 15.53 11.49
N ALA A 194 -13.16 14.70 12.45
CA ALA A 194 -14.51 14.16 12.51
C ALA A 194 -15.57 15.22 12.81
N ALA A 195 -15.26 16.23 13.64
CA ALA A 195 -16.14 17.36 13.90
C ALA A 195 -16.37 18.18 12.63
N ALA A 196 -15.32 18.46 11.85
CA ALA A 196 -15.44 19.15 10.57
C ALA A 196 -16.28 18.36 9.56
N SER A 197 -16.09 17.04 9.46
CA SER A 197 -16.94 16.18 8.61
C SER A 197 -18.39 16.15 9.08
N THR A 198 -18.64 15.99 10.39
CA THR A 198 -20.00 16.02 10.96
C THR A 198 -20.71 17.34 10.66
N GLN A 199 -20.00 18.47 10.74
CA GLN A 199 -20.57 19.78 10.41
C GLN A 199 -21.01 19.84 8.94
N ARG A 200 -20.20 19.32 8.01
CA ARG A 200 -20.60 19.24 6.59
C ARG A 200 -21.85 18.39 6.36
N PHE A 201 -21.96 17.26 7.05
CA PHE A 201 -23.20 16.46 6.98
C PHE A 201 -24.42 17.17 7.56
N LYS A 202 -24.26 17.97 8.62
CA LYS A 202 -25.35 18.79 9.18
C LYS A 202 -25.81 19.89 8.22
N GLU A 203 -24.87 20.50 7.52
CA GLU A 203 -25.11 21.54 6.52
C GLU A 203 -25.60 21.00 5.17
N GLY A 204 -25.53 19.68 4.96
CA GLY A 204 -25.94 19.03 3.72
C GLY A 204 -24.93 19.17 2.57
N ASN A 205 -23.67 19.50 2.87
CA ASN A 205 -22.60 19.75 1.90
C ASN A 205 -21.37 18.81 2.06
N PRO A 206 -21.55 17.46 2.13
CA PRO A 206 -20.41 16.54 2.22
C PRO A 206 -19.54 16.60 0.95
N LEU A 207 -18.22 16.46 1.10
CA LEU A 207 -17.25 16.63 0.02
C LEU A 207 -17.31 15.53 -1.05
N SER A 208 -17.61 14.29 -0.64
CA SER A 208 -17.72 13.14 -1.56
C SER A 208 -18.41 11.95 -0.88
N ILE A 209 -18.44 10.77 -1.52
CA ILE A 209 -18.83 9.52 -0.86
C ILE A 209 -17.84 9.08 0.23
N LEU A 210 -16.61 9.61 0.21
CA LEU A 210 -15.55 9.32 1.18
C LEU A 210 -15.52 10.28 2.39
N ASP A 211 -16.37 11.32 2.40
CA ASP A 211 -16.41 12.26 3.51
C ASP A 211 -16.84 11.55 4.81
N GLY A 212 -15.99 11.62 5.83
CA GLY A 212 -16.20 10.96 7.11
C GLY A 212 -15.75 9.50 7.15
N ILE A 213 -15.15 8.96 6.08
CA ILE A 213 -14.56 7.60 6.09
C ILE A 213 -13.21 7.62 6.81
N PHE A 214 -12.95 6.63 7.64
CA PHE A 214 -11.73 6.53 8.45
C PHE A 214 -10.66 5.68 7.75
N MET A 215 -9.41 6.15 7.74
CA MET A 215 -8.29 5.44 7.12
C MET A 215 -6.99 5.62 7.91
N ALA A 216 -6.23 4.54 8.10
CA ALA A 216 -4.86 4.60 8.60
C ALA A 216 -3.88 4.71 7.42
N ILE A 217 -2.80 5.46 7.60
CA ILE A 217 -1.76 5.65 6.58
C ILE A 217 -0.51 4.86 7.00
N LYS A 218 0.06 4.05 6.10
CA LYS A 218 1.30 3.32 6.38
C LYS A 218 2.43 4.28 6.74
N ASP A 219 3.30 3.92 7.69
CA ASP A 219 4.27 4.86 8.27
C ASP A 219 5.46 5.24 7.39
N ASP A 220 5.55 4.69 6.18
CA ASP A 220 6.45 5.11 5.11
C ASP A 220 5.82 6.16 4.17
N ILE A 221 4.61 6.65 4.47
CA ILE A 221 3.90 7.69 3.73
C ILE A 221 3.66 8.92 4.62
N ASP A 222 3.94 10.11 4.09
CA ASP A 222 3.75 11.38 4.79
C ASP A 222 2.28 11.73 5.01
N CYS A 223 1.92 12.02 6.27
CA CYS A 223 0.57 12.35 6.71
C CYS A 223 0.64 13.30 7.91
N CYS A 224 0.49 14.60 7.66
CA CYS A 224 0.51 15.60 8.72
C CYS A 224 -0.70 15.43 9.67
N PRO A 225 -0.55 15.70 10.99
CA PRO A 225 0.66 16.22 11.65
C PRO A 225 1.64 15.14 12.13
N HIS A 226 1.41 13.87 11.79
CA HIS A 226 2.24 12.77 12.27
C HIS A 226 3.62 12.75 11.57
N PRO A 227 4.70 12.41 12.29
CA PRO A 227 5.97 12.10 11.64
C PRO A 227 5.86 10.85 10.77
N THR A 228 6.83 10.67 9.87
CA THR A 228 7.03 9.46 9.07
C THR A 228 8.29 8.78 9.55
N LYS A 229 8.16 7.65 10.24
CA LYS A 229 9.32 6.96 10.82
C LYS A 229 9.74 5.74 10.01
N GLY A 230 8.93 5.27 9.06
CA GLY A 230 9.14 3.99 8.39
C GLY A 230 9.21 2.83 9.39
N ALA A 231 8.46 2.93 10.50
CA ALA A 231 8.55 2.05 11.68
C ALA A 231 9.93 1.92 12.34
N SER A 232 10.86 2.83 12.05
CA SER A 232 12.07 3.01 12.84
C SER A 232 11.81 3.88 14.07
N THR A 233 12.78 3.97 14.97
CA THR A 233 12.71 4.84 16.14
C THR A 233 13.30 6.24 15.91
N TRP A 234 14.06 6.46 14.83
CA TRP A 234 14.94 7.61 14.68
C TRP A 234 14.70 8.45 13.40
N MET A 235 14.06 7.92 12.35
CA MET A 235 13.98 8.60 11.05
C MET A 235 13.40 10.03 11.11
N HIS A 236 12.45 10.27 12.02
CA HIS A 236 11.87 11.59 12.26
C HIS A 236 12.86 12.66 12.76
N GLU A 237 14.00 12.27 13.31
CA GLU A 237 15.05 13.18 13.79
C GLU A 237 15.87 13.76 12.64
N VAL A 238 15.94 13.04 11.51
CA VAL A 238 16.72 13.45 10.32
C VAL A 238 15.85 13.89 9.15
N ARG A 239 14.53 13.66 9.22
CA ARG A 239 13.57 14.02 8.18
C ARG A 239 12.24 14.48 8.79
N SER A 240 11.97 15.79 8.71
CA SER A 240 10.68 16.36 9.09
C SER A 240 9.62 16.16 8.00
N VAL A 241 8.35 16.22 8.40
CA VAL A 241 7.19 16.11 7.52
C VAL A 241 6.43 17.44 7.56
N GLU A 242 6.56 18.23 6.49
CA GLU A 242 5.96 19.56 6.40
C GLU A 242 4.62 19.58 5.63
N LYS A 243 4.36 18.53 4.84
CA LYS A 243 3.17 18.41 4.01
C LYS A 243 2.77 16.94 3.85
N ASP A 244 1.49 16.73 3.58
CA ASP A 244 0.97 15.42 3.19
C ASP A 244 1.65 14.91 1.90
N ALA A 245 1.81 13.58 1.81
CA ALA A 245 2.05 12.94 0.52
C ALA A 245 0.89 13.21 -0.44
N VAL A 246 1.14 13.16 -1.75
CA VAL A 246 0.12 13.44 -2.78
C VAL A 246 -1.12 12.54 -2.61
N SER A 247 -0.92 11.26 -2.30
CA SER A 247 -2.01 10.31 -2.03
C SER A 247 -2.87 10.73 -0.82
N VAL A 248 -2.22 11.14 0.28
CA VAL A 248 -2.90 11.58 1.50
C VAL A 248 -3.62 12.90 1.29
N SER A 249 -3.00 13.86 0.60
CA SER A 249 -3.63 15.14 0.24
C SER A 249 -4.90 14.92 -0.60
N ARG A 250 -4.87 14.00 -1.58
CA ARG A 250 -6.04 13.62 -2.38
C ARG A 250 -7.14 13.00 -1.53
N LEU A 251 -6.81 12.08 -0.62
CA LEU A 251 -7.79 11.50 0.34
C LEU A 251 -8.42 12.58 1.23
N ARG A 252 -7.59 13.47 1.78
CA ARG A 252 -8.04 14.57 2.65
C ARG A 252 -8.98 15.52 1.89
N SER A 253 -8.70 15.80 0.62
CA SER A 253 -9.57 16.61 -0.24
C SER A 253 -10.96 16.00 -0.48
N CYS A 254 -11.09 14.68 -0.34
CA CYS A 254 -12.36 13.96 -0.42
C CYS A 254 -13.10 13.87 0.93
N GLY A 255 -12.52 14.37 2.02
CA GLY A 255 -13.09 14.35 3.36
C GLY A 255 -12.79 13.11 4.21
N VAL A 256 -11.80 12.30 3.81
CA VAL A 256 -11.35 11.14 4.60
C VAL A 256 -10.75 11.62 5.92
N ILE A 257 -11.10 10.94 7.02
CA ILE A 257 -10.55 11.15 8.36
C ILE A 257 -9.35 10.20 8.54
N LEU A 258 -8.18 10.77 8.77
CA LEU A 258 -6.93 10.03 8.91
C LEU A 258 -6.71 9.70 10.39
N ILE A 259 -6.69 8.40 10.72
CA ILE A 259 -6.65 7.94 12.13
C ILE A 259 -5.25 7.81 12.72
N GLY A 260 -4.21 8.04 11.92
CA GLY A 260 -2.82 7.92 12.35
C GLY A 260 -1.98 7.05 11.42
N LYS A 261 -0.80 6.68 11.93
CA LYS A 261 0.22 5.94 11.20
C LYS A 261 0.19 4.46 11.57
N ALA A 262 -0.06 3.59 10.59
CA ALA A 262 -0.13 2.15 10.79
C ALA A 262 1.26 1.53 11.02
N ASN A 263 1.30 0.48 11.84
CA ASN A 263 2.52 -0.31 12.05
C ASN A 263 2.96 -0.99 10.74
N MET A 264 4.25 -1.26 10.61
CA MET A 264 4.84 -1.95 9.46
C MET A 264 6.17 -2.61 9.83
N HIS A 265 6.63 -3.54 8.99
CA HIS A 265 8.01 -4.04 9.07
C HIS A 265 8.97 -2.86 8.84
N GLU A 266 10.02 -2.74 9.66
CA GLU A 266 10.94 -1.60 9.63
C GLU A 266 11.48 -1.36 8.20
N LEU A 267 11.28 -0.13 7.70
CA LEU A 267 11.69 0.34 6.37
C LEU A 267 11.20 -0.51 5.19
N GLY A 268 10.17 -1.34 5.40
CA GLY A 268 9.68 -2.29 4.40
C GLY A 268 10.65 -3.44 4.10
N MET A 269 11.69 -3.63 4.92
CA MET A 269 12.72 -4.66 4.74
C MET A 269 12.30 -6.02 5.30
N GLY A 270 11.07 -6.43 4.96
CA GLY A 270 10.54 -7.74 5.33
C GLY A 270 9.07 -7.92 4.94
N THR A 271 8.63 -9.17 4.89
CA THR A 271 7.32 -9.57 4.37
C THR A 271 6.39 -10.19 5.43
N THR A 272 6.78 -10.15 6.70
CA THR A 272 6.06 -10.78 7.81
C THR A 272 5.34 -9.80 8.76
N GLY A 273 5.71 -8.52 8.73
CA GLY A 273 5.22 -7.52 9.69
C GLY A 273 5.89 -7.53 11.08
N ASN A 274 6.98 -8.29 11.28
CA ASN A 274 7.78 -8.22 12.51
C ASN A 274 8.44 -6.83 12.66
N ASN A 275 8.26 -6.19 13.81
CA ASN A 275 8.84 -4.90 14.18
C ASN A 275 9.18 -4.91 15.68
#